data_AF-A0A073KEP5-F1
#
_entry.id   AF-A0A073KEP5-F1
#
_cell.length_a   1.000
_cell.length_b   1.000
_cell.length_c   1.000
_cell.angle_alpha   90.00
_cell.angle_beta   90.00
_cell.angle_gamma   90.00
#
_symmetry.space_group_name_H-M   'P 1'
#
loop_
_entity.id
_entity.type
_entity.pdbx_description
1 polymer ?
#
loop_
_entity_poly.entity_id
_entity_poly.type
_entity_poly.pdbx_seq_one_letter_code
_entity_poly.pdbx_strand_id
1 'polypeptide(L)'
;MWVADMDFMSPPAVITALVNRAASGVYGYTIIPDSYYMAIIDWLKKRHKWVVKKEWITYSPGIVTALSILISCLTKPGDKVIIQSPVYHPFYDVVIQQNRKLVTNNLILENGITTSMSRKGNCHDNAVIESFHSSLKSELFYSQEKQLHSTSTLKQLIHDYIEYYNTERIQEKLNYLSPIEYKKQVA
;
A
#
# COMPACT_ATOMS: atom_id res chain seq x y z
N MET A 1 5.90 -8.51 -4.68
CA MET A 1 5.59 -7.85 -3.39
C MET A 1 4.27 -7.08 -3.50
N TRP A 2 3.21 -7.72 -4.02
CA TRP A 2 2.00 -7.19 -4.67
C TRP A 2 1.01 -6.38 -3.80
N VAL A 3 1.34 -6.14 -2.53
CA VAL A 3 0.46 -5.54 -1.50
C VAL A 3 0.90 -4.11 -1.25
N ALA A 4 -0.04 -3.21 -0.99
CA ALA A 4 0.19 -1.78 -0.74
C ALA A 4 0.81 -1.52 0.64
N ASP A 5 2.00 -2.09 0.88
CA ASP A 5 2.83 -1.87 2.06
C ASP A 5 4.12 -1.15 1.67
N MET A 6 4.81 -0.60 2.67
CA MET A 6 6.08 0.09 2.49
C MET A 6 7.20 -0.69 3.17
N ASP A 7 8.31 -0.85 2.47
CA ASP A 7 9.55 -1.38 3.05
C ASP A 7 10.44 -0.27 3.64
N PHE A 8 9.81 0.84 4.07
CA PHE A 8 10.48 1.89 4.82
C PHE A 8 10.26 1.67 6.31
N MET A 9 11.25 2.04 7.11
CA MET A 9 11.06 2.08 8.56
C MET A 9 9.91 3.02 8.92
N SER A 10 9.08 2.57 9.86
CA SER A 10 8.04 3.43 10.44
C SER A 10 8.66 4.66 11.11
N PRO A 11 7.94 5.79 11.19
CA PRO A 11 8.44 6.98 11.87
C PRO A 11 8.87 6.68 13.31
N PRO A 12 10.00 7.23 13.82
CA PRO A 12 10.50 6.94 15.16
C PRO A 12 9.46 7.14 16.27
N ALA A 13 8.60 8.16 16.14
CA ALA A 13 7.51 8.41 17.08
C ALA A 13 6.51 7.25 17.20
N VAL A 14 6.22 6.56 16.09
CA VAL A 14 5.34 5.38 16.06
C VAL A 14 6.03 4.19 16.71
N ILE A 15 7.31 3.95 16.37
CA ILE A 15 8.12 2.87 16.95
C ILE A 15 8.20 3.03 18.47
N THR A 16 8.55 4.22 18.96
CA THR A 16 8.62 4.51 20.40
C THR A 16 7.28 4.31 21.10
N ALA A 17 6.16 4.76 20.50
CA ALA A 17 4.84 4.55 21.08
C ALA A 17 4.48 3.06 21.21
N LEU A 18 4.82 2.25 20.19
CA LEU A 18 4.60 0.80 20.22
C LEU A 18 5.48 0.10 21.26
N VAL A 19 6.77 0.43 21.32
CA VAL A 19 7.71 -0.12 22.31
C VAL A 19 7.24 0.21 23.73
N ASN A 20 6.86 1.46 23.99
CA ASN A 20 6.34 1.87 25.30
C ASN A 20 5.05 1.14 25.66
N ARG A 21 4.14 0.94 24.69
CA ARG A 21 2.90 0.19 24.92
C ARG A 21 3.20 -1.27 25.25
N ALA A 22 4.12 -1.91 24.54
CA ALA A 22 4.56 -3.27 24.83
C ALA A 22 5.23 -3.36 26.21
N ALA A 23 6.08 -2.39 26.58
CA ALA A 23 6.74 -2.39 27.89
C ALA A 23 5.77 -2.29 29.09
N SER A 24 4.53 -1.82 28.88
CA SER A 24 3.55 -1.66 29.97
C SER A 24 3.10 -2.97 30.64
N GLY A 25 3.26 -4.12 29.98
CA GLY A 25 2.95 -5.44 30.56
C GLY A 25 1.46 -5.75 30.78
N VAL A 26 0.55 -4.79 30.61
CA VAL A 26 -0.90 -4.97 30.79
C VAL A 26 -1.65 -4.70 29.49
N TYR A 27 -2.24 -5.75 28.91
CA TYR A 27 -2.88 -5.73 27.58
C TYR A 27 -4.39 -5.97 27.61
N GLY A 28 -5.02 -5.69 28.75
CA GLY A 28 -6.47 -5.76 28.90
C GLY A 28 -7.22 -4.67 28.11
N TYR A 29 -8.50 -4.53 28.43
CA TYR A 29 -9.37 -3.53 27.81
C TYR A 29 -8.81 -2.11 27.91
N THR A 30 -9.01 -1.33 26.84
CA THR A 30 -8.57 0.06 26.76
C THR A 30 -9.75 0.95 26.41
N ILE A 31 -9.67 2.21 26.84
CA ILE A 31 -10.58 3.27 26.46
C ILE A 31 -9.87 4.13 25.42
N ILE A 32 -10.58 4.57 24.39
CA ILE A 32 -10.04 5.48 23.38
C ILE A 32 -9.95 6.88 24.00
N PRO A 33 -8.74 7.45 24.19
CA PRO A 33 -8.58 8.75 24.83
C PRO A 33 -8.96 9.90 23.87
N ASP A 34 -9.27 11.08 24.42
CA ASP A 34 -9.56 12.27 23.60
C ASP A 34 -8.41 12.67 22.67
N SER A 35 -7.17 12.38 23.06
CA SER A 35 -5.98 12.60 22.23
C SER A 35 -6.03 11.84 20.90
N TYR A 36 -6.69 10.68 20.84
CA TYR A 36 -6.91 9.95 19.58
C TYR A 36 -7.75 10.77 18.59
N TYR A 37 -8.88 11.32 19.07
CA TYR A 37 -9.77 12.13 18.25
C TYR A 37 -9.12 13.44 17.82
N MET A 38 -8.42 14.11 18.74
CA MET A 38 -7.72 15.36 18.44
C MET A 38 -6.62 15.15 17.41
N ALA A 39 -5.88 14.04 17.46
CA ALA A 39 -4.87 13.71 16.45
C ALA A 39 -5.49 13.60 15.05
N ILE A 40 -6.67 13.00 14.91
CA ILE A 40 -7.39 12.90 13.63
C ILE A 40 -7.91 14.26 13.17
N ILE A 41 -8.55 15.01 14.07
CA ILE A 41 -9.12 16.34 13.78
C ILE A 41 -8.00 17.29 13.30
N ASP A 42 -6.89 17.34 14.02
CA ASP A 42 -5.76 18.20 13.69
C ASP A 42 -5.07 17.78 12.40
N TRP A 43 -4.94 16.47 12.16
CA TRP A 43 -4.39 15.95 10.90
C TRP A 43 -5.22 16.38 9.69
N LEU A 44 -6.55 16.19 9.76
CA LEU A 44 -7.46 16.57 8.68
C LEU A 44 -7.49 18.09 8.46
N LYS A 45 -7.51 18.87 9.54
CA LYS A 45 -7.44 20.34 9.47
C LYS A 45 -6.14 20.80 8.83
N LYS A 46 -5.00 20.26 9.25
CA LYS A 46 -3.66 20.67 8.77
C LYS A 46 -3.42 20.26 7.32
N ARG A 47 -3.79 19.04 6.93
CA ARG A 47 -3.50 18.49 5.59
C ARG A 47 -4.55 18.80 4.55
N HIS A 48 -5.82 18.87 4.96
CA HIS A 48 -6.95 18.96 4.03
C HIS A 48 -7.81 20.20 4.28
N LYS A 49 -7.44 21.08 5.23
CA LYS A 49 -8.22 22.27 5.61
C LYS A 49 -9.66 21.93 6.04
N TRP A 50 -9.88 20.69 6.48
CA TRP A 50 -11.19 20.19 6.85
C TRP A 50 -11.30 20.08 8.36
N VAL A 51 -12.21 20.87 8.95
CA VAL A 51 -12.49 20.84 10.38
C VAL A 51 -13.66 19.88 10.63
N VAL A 52 -13.36 18.74 11.27
CA VAL A 52 -14.36 17.73 11.63
C VAL A 52 -14.66 17.75 13.12
N LYS A 53 -15.85 17.27 13.50
CA LYS A 53 -16.28 17.18 14.90
C LYS A 53 -16.00 15.78 15.46
N LYS A 54 -15.77 15.68 16.77
CA LYS A 54 -15.49 14.39 17.44
C LYS A 54 -16.62 13.38 17.21
N GLU A 55 -17.86 13.83 17.28
CA GLU A 55 -19.08 13.04 17.05
C GLU A 55 -19.23 12.48 15.62
N TRP A 56 -18.41 12.94 14.66
CA TRP A 56 -18.38 12.37 13.30
C TRP A 56 -17.41 11.19 13.18
N ILE A 57 -16.56 10.96 14.19
CA ILE A 57 -15.49 9.96 14.14
C ILE A 57 -15.94 8.73 14.93
N THR A 58 -15.96 7.59 14.24
CA THR A 58 -16.16 6.27 14.86
C THR A 58 -14.99 5.34 14.55
N TYR A 59 -14.79 4.36 15.42
CA TYR A 59 -13.72 3.38 15.25
C TYR A 59 -14.19 2.18 14.44
N SER A 60 -13.33 1.70 13.54
CA SER A 60 -13.46 0.41 12.88
C SER A 60 -12.09 -0.25 12.84
N PRO A 61 -11.98 -1.58 12.99
CA PRO A 61 -10.71 -2.31 12.88
C PRO A 61 -10.09 -2.24 11.48
N GLY A 62 -10.84 -1.81 10.46
CA GLY A 62 -10.32 -1.60 9.12
C GLY A 62 -11.35 -0.98 8.17
N ILE A 63 -10.88 -0.44 7.04
CA ILE A 63 -11.74 0.21 6.05
C ILE A 63 -12.70 -0.79 5.37
N VAL A 64 -12.23 -1.99 5.00
CA VAL A 64 -13.08 -3.02 4.39
C VAL A 64 -14.17 -3.49 5.36
N THR A 65 -13.83 -3.66 6.65
CA THR A 65 -14.82 -3.97 7.69
C THR A 65 -15.84 -2.84 7.86
N ALA A 66 -15.40 -1.58 7.85
CA ALA A 66 -16.30 -0.43 7.94
C ALA A 66 -17.28 -0.40 6.75
N LEU A 67 -16.79 -0.60 5.53
CA LEU A 67 -17.63 -0.69 4.32
C LEU A 67 -18.65 -1.82 4.43
N SER A 68 -18.22 -2.98 4.92
CA SER A 68 -19.09 -4.13 5.15
C SER A 68 -20.22 -3.79 6.12
N ILE A 69 -19.91 -3.14 7.25
CA ILE A 69 -20.92 -2.68 8.22
C ILE A 69 -21.87 -1.65 7.60
N LEU A 70 -21.34 -0.67 6.87
CA LEU A 70 -22.13 0.38 6.23
C LEU A 70 -23.11 -0.19 5.21
N ILE A 71 -22.69 -1.13 4.36
CA ILE A 71 -23.58 -1.82 3.42
C ILE A 71 -24.70 -2.52 4.18
N SER A 72 -24.37 -3.22 5.26
CA SER A 72 -25.36 -3.92 6.09
C SER A 72 -26.37 -2.96 6.72
N CYS A 73 -25.91 -1.82 7.23
CA CYS A 73 -26.75 -0.83 7.92
C CYS A 73 -27.59 0.03 6.97
N LEU A 74 -27.09 0.33 5.77
CA LEU A 74 -27.69 1.31 4.86
C LEU A 74 -28.50 0.68 3.72
N THR A 75 -28.46 -0.65 3.57
CA THR A 75 -29.14 -1.36 2.48
C THR A 75 -29.73 -2.68 2.97
N LYS A 76 -30.60 -3.29 2.18
CA LYS A 76 -31.16 -4.63 2.40
C LYS A 76 -30.60 -5.62 1.37
N PRO A 77 -30.64 -6.94 1.64
CA PRO A 77 -30.37 -7.95 0.61
C PRO A 77 -31.21 -7.69 -0.66
N GLY A 78 -30.57 -7.74 -1.82
CA GLY A 78 -31.16 -7.44 -3.13
C GLY A 78 -31.04 -5.98 -3.57
N ASP A 79 -30.74 -5.05 -2.67
CA ASP A 79 -30.49 -3.64 -3.04
C ASP A 79 -29.24 -3.51 -3.90
N LYS A 80 -29.22 -2.45 -4.73
CA LYS A 80 -28.12 -2.17 -5.64
C LYS A 80 -27.05 -1.31 -4.97
N VAL A 81 -25.79 -1.69 -5.10
CA VAL A 81 -24.63 -0.89 -4.67
C VAL A 81 -23.75 -0.63 -5.88
N ILE A 82 -23.46 0.64 -6.14
CA ILE A 82 -22.66 1.07 -7.28
C ILE A 82 -21.18 1.19 -6.91
N ILE A 83 -20.30 0.72 -7.80
CA ILE A 83 -18.86 0.94 -7.73
C ILE A 83 -18.34 1.47 -9.07
N GLN A 84 -17.24 2.23 -9.04
CA GLN A 84 -16.63 2.81 -10.23
C GLN A 84 -15.39 2.02 -10.65
N SER A 85 -15.54 1.09 -11.60
CA SER A 85 -14.45 0.22 -12.05
C SER A 85 -13.51 0.95 -13.03
N PRO A 86 -12.18 0.68 -13.01
CA PRO A 86 -11.47 -0.24 -12.11
C PRO A 86 -11.25 0.35 -10.71
N VAL A 87 -11.46 -0.47 -9.68
CA VAL A 87 -11.27 -0.10 -8.26
C VAL A 87 -10.79 -1.31 -7.44
N TYR A 88 -10.34 -1.05 -6.21
CA TYR A 88 -9.85 -2.03 -5.24
C TYR A 88 -10.77 -3.26 -5.10
N HIS A 89 -10.20 -4.46 -5.25
CA HIS A 89 -10.97 -5.71 -5.36
C HIS A 89 -11.94 -5.98 -4.21
N PRO A 90 -11.57 -5.75 -2.93
CA PRO A 90 -12.49 -5.95 -1.81
C PRO A 90 -13.80 -5.18 -1.92
N PHE A 91 -13.90 -4.11 -2.72
CA PHE A 91 -15.17 -3.38 -2.90
C PHE A 91 -16.23 -4.23 -3.62
N TYR A 92 -15.81 -5.13 -4.51
CA TYR A 92 -16.71 -6.09 -5.17
C TYR A 92 -17.20 -7.11 -4.15
N ASP A 93 -16.27 -7.66 -3.36
CA ASP A 93 -16.52 -8.75 -2.44
C ASP A 93 -17.49 -8.34 -1.32
N VAL A 94 -17.31 -7.15 -0.72
CA VAL A 94 -18.19 -6.66 0.36
C VAL A 94 -19.64 -6.46 -0.09
N VAL A 95 -19.89 -6.24 -1.38
CA VAL A 95 -21.24 -6.12 -1.94
C VAL A 95 -21.83 -7.50 -2.20
N ILE A 96 -21.11 -8.35 -2.92
CA ILE A 96 -21.59 -9.66 -3.39
C ILE A 96 -21.82 -10.61 -2.21
N GLN A 97 -20.85 -10.70 -1.29
CA GLN A 97 -20.92 -11.61 -0.14
C GLN A 97 -22.08 -11.28 0.81
N GLN A 98 -22.60 -10.06 0.76
CA GLN A 98 -23.74 -9.61 1.55
C GLN A 98 -25.08 -9.70 0.80
N ASN A 99 -25.15 -10.40 -0.32
CA ASN A 99 -26.36 -10.53 -1.14
C ASN A 99 -26.90 -9.20 -1.67
N ARG A 100 -26.04 -8.19 -1.90
CA ARG A 100 -26.42 -6.97 -2.63
C ARG A 100 -26.13 -7.15 -4.12
N LYS A 101 -26.85 -6.42 -4.96
CA LYS A 101 -26.64 -6.41 -6.41
C LYS A 101 -25.55 -5.40 -6.76
N LEU A 102 -24.43 -5.89 -7.26
CA LEU A 102 -23.36 -5.02 -7.74
C LEU A 102 -23.78 -4.30 -9.02
N VAL A 103 -23.58 -2.98 -9.05
CA VAL A 103 -23.70 -2.15 -10.25
C VAL A 103 -22.35 -1.52 -10.53
N THR A 104 -21.86 -1.64 -11.76
CA THR A 104 -20.56 -1.06 -12.15
C THR A 104 -20.79 0.16 -13.04
N ASN A 105 -20.26 1.31 -12.62
CA ASN A 105 -20.13 2.51 -13.44
C ASN A 105 -18.68 2.58 -13.96
N ASN A 106 -18.43 1.94 -15.09
CA ASN A 106 -17.06 1.79 -15.61
C ASN A 106 -16.50 3.13 -16.08
N LEU A 107 -15.22 3.37 -15.77
CA LEU A 107 -14.46 4.47 -16.35
C LEU A 107 -14.39 4.32 -17.88
N ILE A 108 -14.80 5.35 -18.60
CA ILE A 108 -14.68 5.42 -20.05
C ILE A 108 -13.33 6.03 -20.40
N LEU A 109 -12.51 5.29 -21.16
CA LEU A 109 -11.18 5.72 -21.59
C LEU A 109 -11.27 6.50 -22.90
N GLU A 110 -11.88 7.68 -22.84
CA GLU A 110 -11.93 8.66 -23.92
C GLU A 110 -11.00 9.85 -23.64
N ASN A 111 -10.72 10.68 -24.65
CA ASN A 111 -9.94 11.93 -24.51
C ASN A 111 -8.51 11.76 -23.95
N GLY A 112 -7.85 10.64 -24.23
CA GLY A 112 -6.47 10.41 -23.82
C GLY A 112 -6.27 10.07 -22.35
N ILE A 113 -7.34 9.64 -21.65
CA ILE A 113 -7.24 9.14 -20.27
C ILE A 113 -6.49 7.80 -20.25
N THR A 114 -5.33 7.78 -19.60
CA THR A 114 -4.55 6.57 -19.33
C THR A 114 -4.74 6.14 -17.88
N THR A 115 -5.13 4.89 -17.65
CA THR A 115 -5.22 4.35 -16.29
C THR A 115 -3.82 4.18 -15.69
N SER A 116 -3.56 4.84 -14.56
CA SER A 116 -2.29 4.71 -13.81
C SER A 116 -2.14 3.35 -13.09
N MET A 117 -3.17 2.51 -13.12
CA MET A 117 -3.19 1.19 -12.49
C MET A 117 -3.21 0.13 -13.59
N SER A 118 -2.31 -0.83 -13.54
CA SER A 118 -2.29 -2.00 -14.42
C SER A 118 -3.57 -2.86 -14.21
N ARG A 119 -3.92 -3.76 -15.15
CA ARG A 119 -5.21 -4.51 -15.12
C ARG A 119 -5.30 -5.44 -13.90
N LYS A 120 -6.53 -5.85 -13.54
CA LYS A 120 -6.79 -6.90 -12.52
C LYS A 120 -5.92 -8.13 -12.80
N GLY A 121 -5.10 -8.54 -11.83
CA GLY A 121 -4.20 -9.71 -11.95
C GLY A 121 -2.97 -9.50 -12.83
N ASN A 122 -2.77 -8.29 -13.35
CA ASN A 122 -1.67 -7.94 -14.23
C ASN A 122 -0.92 -6.77 -13.59
N CYS A 123 -0.15 -7.06 -12.54
CA CYS A 123 0.62 -6.07 -11.81
C CYS A 123 2.05 -5.95 -12.35
N HIS A 124 2.31 -6.19 -13.64
CA HIS A 124 3.68 -6.34 -14.17
C HIS A 124 4.62 -5.21 -13.74
N ASP A 125 4.18 -3.96 -13.81
CA ASP A 125 5.00 -2.82 -13.38
C ASP A 125 5.31 -2.87 -11.88
N ASN A 126 4.29 -3.19 -11.08
CA ASN A 126 4.40 -3.35 -9.63
C ASN A 126 5.28 -4.56 -9.27
N ALA A 127 5.02 -5.74 -9.82
CA ALA A 127 5.80 -6.95 -9.59
C ALA A 127 7.27 -6.80 -10.01
N VAL A 128 7.56 -6.09 -11.11
CA VAL A 128 8.93 -5.82 -11.58
C VAL A 128 9.64 -4.87 -10.62
N ILE A 129 9.02 -3.73 -10.27
CA ILE A 129 9.65 -2.75 -9.36
C ILE A 129 9.81 -3.32 -7.95
N GLU A 130 8.87 -4.15 -7.52
CA GLU A 130 8.90 -4.85 -6.25
C GLU A 130 9.97 -5.93 -6.18
N SER A 131 10.15 -6.71 -7.26
CA SER A 131 11.25 -7.67 -7.37
C SER A 131 12.59 -6.96 -7.31
N PHE A 132 12.71 -5.82 -8.00
CA PHE A 132 13.91 -4.97 -7.93
C PHE A 132 14.16 -4.46 -6.50
N HIS A 133 13.14 -3.88 -5.87
CA HIS A 133 13.25 -3.34 -4.50
C HIS A 133 13.51 -4.41 -3.44
N SER A 134 13.03 -5.64 -3.63
CA SER A 134 13.35 -6.76 -2.74
C SER A 134 14.84 -7.12 -2.84
N SER A 135 15.36 -7.27 -4.07
CA SER A 135 16.77 -7.58 -4.31
C SER A 135 17.70 -6.47 -3.84
N LEU A 136 17.37 -5.20 -4.14
CA LEU A 136 18.11 -4.03 -3.67
C LEU A 136 18.24 -4.05 -2.14
N LYS A 137 17.18 -4.39 -1.40
CA LYS A 137 17.24 -4.44 0.06
C LYS A 137 18.08 -5.57 0.59
N SER A 138 17.88 -6.78 0.09
CA SER A 138 18.63 -7.94 0.56
C SER A 138 20.11 -7.89 0.21
N GLU A 139 20.45 -7.38 -0.97
CA GLU A 139 21.80 -7.46 -1.52
C GLU A 139 22.63 -6.21 -1.21
N LEU A 140 22.00 -5.03 -1.12
CA LEU A 140 22.70 -3.76 -0.85
C LEU A 140 22.47 -3.27 0.59
N PHE A 141 21.22 -3.14 1.04
CA PHE A 141 20.92 -2.48 2.31
C PHE A 141 21.24 -3.33 3.54
N TYR A 142 20.81 -4.60 3.56
CA TYR A 142 21.07 -5.48 4.70
C TYR A 142 22.53 -5.92 4.80
N SER A 143 23.27 -5.91 3.68
CA SER A 143 24.70 -6.25 3.67
C SER A 143 25.60 -5.08 4.05
N GLN A 144 25.19 -3.82 3.81
CA GLN A 144 26.01 -2.61 4.00
C GLN A 144 25.43 -1.61 5.01
N GLU A 145 24.49 -2.04 5.86
CA GLU A 145 23.71 -1.18 6.77
C GLU A 145 24.57 -0.24 7.63
N LYS A 146 25.80 -0.65 7.96
CA LYS A 146 26.77 0.12 8.78
C LYS A 146 27.61 1.15 8.02
N GLN A 147 27.50 1.28 6.69
CA GLN A 147 28.34 2.17 5.87
C GLN A 147 27.57 3.34 5.22
N LEU A 148 26.26 3.41 5.41
CA LEU A 148 25.37 4.38 4.76
C LEU A 148 25.24 5.67 5.59
N HIS A 149 26.26 6.54 5.54
CA HIS A 149 26.30 7.76 6.36
C HIS A 149 26.03 9.07 5.59
N SER A 150 25.91 9.03 4.26
CA SER A 150 25.67 10.23 3.44
C SER A 150 24.66 9.98 2.32
N THR A 151 23.80 10.98 2.06
CA THR A 151 22.86 10.98 0.94
C THR A 151 23.55 10.91 -0.42
N SER A 152 24.75 11.47 -0.57
CA SER A 152 25.52 11.37 -1.82
C SER A 152 25.98 9.94 -2.09
N THR A 153 26.53 9.28 -1.07
CA THR A 153 26.96 7.88 -1.12
C THR A 153 25.77 6.95 -1.39
N LEU A 154 24.64 7.17 -0.72
CA LEU A 154 23.42 6.39 -0.94
C LEU A 154 22.93 6.50 -2.40
N LYS A 155 22.91 7.70 -2.97
CA LYS A 155 22.53 7.89 -4.37
C LYS A 155 23.45 7.13 -5.31
N GLN A 156 24.77 7.23 -5.09
CA GLN A 156 25.75 6.53 -5.91
C GLN A 156 25.55 5.01 -5.83
N LEU A 157 25.40 4.46 -4.63
CA LEU A 157 25.17 3.02 -4.43
C LEU A 157 23.88 2.53 -5.09
N ILE A 158 22.81 3.32 -5.05
CA ILE A 158 21.57 2.99 -5.76
C ILE A 158 21.80 3.01 -7.27
N HIS A 159 22.51 4.01 -7.80
CA HIS A 159 22.85 4.08 -9.22
C HIS A 159 23.67 2.86 -9.67
N ASP A 160 24.74 2.54 -8.93
CA ASP A 160 25.62 1.41 -9.22
C ASP A 160 24.83 0.08 -9.16
N TYR A 161 23.94 -0.07 -8.17
CA TYR A 161 23.10 -1.26 -8.06
C TYR A 161 22.07 -1.35 -9.20
N ILE A 162 21.50 -0.24 -9.65
CA ILE A 162 20.60 -0.24 -10.82
C ILE A 162 21.35 -0.71 -12.06
N GLU A 163 22.58 -0.25 -12.27
CA GLU A 163 23.43 -0.71 -13.37
C GLU A 163 23.67 -2.22 -13.25
N TYR A 164 24.27 -2.67 -12.14
CA TYR A 164 24.48 -4.08 -11.84
C TYR A 164 23.22 -4.94 -12.02
N TYR A 165 22.08 -4.52 -11.47
CA TYR A 165 20.83 -5.27 -11.55
C TYR A 165 20.38 -5.50 -12.99
N ASN A 166 20.64 -4.54 -13.89
CA ASN A 166 20.21 -4.61 -15.29
C ASN A 166 21.23 -5.26 -16.21
N THR A 167 22.53 -5.09 -15.96
CA THR A 167 23.62 -5.52 -16.85
C THR A 167 24.29 -6.82 -16.43
N GLU A 168 24.27 -7.16 -15.14
CA GLU A 168 25.13 -8.22 -14.58
C GLU A 168 24.37 -9.23 -13.69
N ARG A 169 23.32 -8.81 -12.99
CA ARG A 169 22.61 -9.66 -12.02
C ARG A 169 21.80 -10.76 -12.71
N ILE A 170 22.31 -11.99 -12.63
CA ILE A 170 21.63 -13.18 -13.14
C ILE A 170 20.38 -13.51 -12.31
N GLN A 171 19.30 -13.91 -12.98
CA GLN A 171 18.06 -14.30 -12.31
C GLN A 171 17.60 -15.65 -12.85
N GLU A 172 17.32 -16.60 -11.96
CA GLU A 172 16.84 -17.95 -12.35
C GLU A 172 15.62 -17.87 -13.26
N LYS A 173 14.67 -16.98 -12.95
CA LYS A 173 13.47 -16.72 -13.77
C LYS A 173 13.75 -16.16 -15.18
N LEU A 174 14.97 -15.68 -15.43
CA LEU A 174 15.44 -15.17 -16.73
C LEU A 174 16.44 -16.14 -17.37
N ASN A 175 16.38 -17.44 -17.05
CA ASN A 175 17.33 -18.45 -17.50
C ASN A 175 18.79 -18.11 -17.14
N TYR A 176 19.00 -17.55 -15.94
CA TYR A 176 20.31 -17.13 -15.44
C TYR A 176 20.99 -16.04 -16.28
N LEU A 177 20.19 -15.18 -16.92
CA LEU A 177 20.66 -14.00 -17.64
C LEU A 177 20.35 -12.72 -16.85
N SER A 178 21.09 -11.64 -17.13
CA SER A 178 20.69 -10.31 -16.69
C SER A 178 19.44 -9.82 -17.43
N PRO A 179 18.69 -8.84 -16.87
CA PRO A 179 17.53 -8.26 -17.54
C PRO A 179 17.80 -7.76 -18.97
N ILE A 180 18.95 -7.12 -19.22
CA ILE A 180 19.31 -6.62 -20.56
C ILE A 180 19.64 -7.76 -21.51
N GLU A 181 20.40 -8.77 -21.06
CA GLU A 181 20.74 -9.93 -21.89
C GLU A 181 19.51 -10.74 -22.28
N TYR A 182 18.62 -11.01 -21.32
CA TYR A 182 17.35 -11.66 -21.58
C TYR A 182 16.53 -10.86 -22.60
N LYS A 183 16.43 -9.53 -22.43
CA LYS A 183 15.70 -8.66 -23.37
C LYS A 183 16.27 -8.72 -24.79
N LYS A 184 17.59 -8.85 -24.96
CA LYS A 184 18.22 -8.97 -26.29
C LYS A 184 17.95 -10.32 -26.97
N GLN A 185 17.63 -11.37 -26.22
CA GLN A 185 17.33 -12.70 -26.76
C GLN A 185 15.84 -12.88 -27.09
N VAL A 186 14.96 -12.17 -26.37
CA VAL A 186 13.49 -12.24 -26.55
C VAL A 186 12.96 -11.20 -27.54
N ALA A 187 13.77 -10.20 -27.91
CA ALA A 187 13.48 -9.22 -28.96
C ALA A 187 13.88 -9.74 -30.35
#